data_AF-A0A0F9BLM4-F1
#
_entry.id   AF-A0A0F9BLM4-F1
#
_cell.length_a   1.000
_cell.length_b   1.000
_cell.length_c   1.000
_cell.angle_alpha   90.00
_cell.angle_beta   90.00
_cell.angle_gamma   90.00
#
_symmetry.space_group_name_H-M   'P 1'
#
loop_
_entity.id
_entity.type
_entity.pdbx_description
1 polymer ?
#
loop_
_entity_poly.entity_id
_entity_poly.type
_entity_poly.pdbx_seq_one_letter_code
_entity_poly.pdbx_strand_id
1 'polypeptide(L)'
;MTRRFFIQRLFEGFKTAVLVHMLWFSMTSDLKVAADVNWRRANKMRLREITKRKLHHGSDRYLNPFGGRKHGNLWRVMRWKRFSENRFRQFYPNEPVVPVKMDWRLLKEYKGLGITFLKHATLIIKDGDDYIYIDPVFSNIFRFIKDFTPLHFDIKELPSPKHLLITHGHYDHLDKKSLSHFNKKTHIISPLGYDSIFKGLGMTNRDQLDRFDTLTQGNREITLLPCHHWTMRN
;
A
#
# COMPACT_ATOMS: atom_id res chain seq x y z
N MET A 1 18.43 -4.99 8.74
CA MET A 1 19.25 -5.66 7.69
C MET A 1 20.61 -4.96 7.57
N THR A 2 21.74 -5.65 7.80
CA THR A 2 23.07 -5.01 7.83
C THR A 2 23.65 -4.79 6.42
N ARG A 3 24.56 -3.82 6.26
CA ARG A 3 25.26 -3.55 4.98
C ARG A 3 25.93 -4.83 4.42
N ARG A 4 26.54 -5.64 5.30
CA ARG A 4 27.16 -6.93 4.95
C ARG A 4 26.15 -7.96 4.43
N PHE A 5 25.02 -8.13 5.12
CA PHE A 5 23.99 -9.09 4.73
C PHE A 5 23.39 -8.78 3.35
N PHE A 6 23.19 -7.51 3.02
CA PHE A 6 22.69 -7.14 1.70
C PHE A 6 23.71 -7.36 0.59
N ILE A 7 24.98 -7.01 0.82
CA ILE A 7 26.04 -7.21 -0.18
C ILE A 7 26.18 -8.70 -0.48
N GLN A 8 26.21 -9.56 0.54
CA GLN A 8 26.24 -11.01 0.34
C GLN A 8 25.05 -11.52 -0.48
N ARG A 9 23.82 -11.08 -0.17
CA ARG A 9 22.64 -11.45 -0.96
C ARG A 9 22.64 -10.92 -2.39
N LEU A 10 23.28 -9.78 -2.64
CA LEU A 10 23.40 -9.23 -3.98
C LEU A 10 24.38 -10.03 -4.83
N PHE A 11 25.49 -10.48 -4.23
CA PHE A 11 26.43 -11.41 -4.88
C PHE A 11 25.80 -12.78 -5.14
N GLU A 12 25.06 -13.33 -4.17
CA GLU A 12 24.32 -14.58 -4.37
C GLU A 12 23.22 -14.43 -5.42
N GLY A 13 22.50 -13.30 -5.44
CA GLY A 13 21.51 -12.96 -6.46
C GLY A 13 22.11 -12.82 -7.86
N PHE A 14 23.34 -12.28 -7.96
CA PHE A 14 24.06 -12.16 -9.24
C PHE A 14 24.49 -13.53 -9.77
N LYS A 15 24.94 -14.45 -8.89
CA LYS A 15 25.24 -15.84 -9.27
C LYS A 15 24.01 -16.56 -9.83
N THR A 16 22.84 -16.36 -9.21
CA THR A 16 21.58 -16.94 -9.72
C THR A 16 21.08 -16.27 -10.99
N ALA A 17 21.29 -14.95 -11.16
CA ALA A 17 20.87 -14.22 -12.34
C ALA A 17 21.71 -14.58 -13.58
N VAL A 18 23.02 -14.84 -13.42
CA VAL A 18 23.88 -15.31 -14.52
C VAL A 18 23.44 -16.69 -15.03
N LEU A 19 23.00 -17.59 -14.14
CA LEU A 19 22.44 -18.90 -14.51
C LEU A 19 21.11 -18.80 -15.27
N VAL A 20 20.24 -17.84 -14.92
CA VAL A 20 18.95 -17.64 -15.60
C VAL A 20 19.12 -16.86 -16.91
N HIS A 21 20.11 -15.96 -17.02
CA HIS A 21 20.31 -15.17 -18.23
C HIS A 21 20.87 -15.99 -19.40
N MET A 22 21.59 -17.09 -19.13
CA MET A 22 22.02 -18.05 -20.16
C MET A 22 20.87 -18.89 -20.74
N LEU A 23 19.72 -18.98 -20.06
CA LEU A 23 18.56 -19.75 -20.51
C LEU A 23 17.49 -18.88 -21.22
N TRP A 24 17.49 -17.56 -21.03
CA TRP A 24 16.44 -16.66 -21.55
C TRP A 24 16.82 -15.92 -22.85
N PHE A 25 18.03 -16.10 -23.39
CA PHE A 25 18.44 -15.36 -24.60
C PHE A 25 17.82 -15.86 -25.92
N SER A 26 16.84 -16.76 -25.86
CA SER A 26 15.98 -17.12 -26.99
C SER A 26 14.52 -16.87 -26.60
N MET A 27 13.80 -16.07 -27.39
CA MET A 27 12.41 -15.61 -27.22
C MET A 27 12.19 -14.30 -26.44
N THR A 28 12.27 -13.17 -27.14
CA THR A 28 11.09 -12.52 -27.75
C THR A 28 11.48 -11.13 -28.26
N SER A 29 11.33 -10.97 -29.57
CA SER A 29 11.37 -9.71 -30.29
C SER A 29 10.02 -9.01 -30.24
N ASP A 30 10.08 -7.69 -30.17
CA ASP A 30 9.08 -6.71 -30.61
C ASP A 30 7.65 -6.75 -30.05
N LEU A 31 7.40 -5.82 -29.11
CA LEU A 31 6.13 -5.09 -29.04
C LEU A 31 6.43 -3.61 -28.71
N LYS A 32 6.66 -2.80 -29.75
CA LYS A 32 6.37 -1.37 -29.73
C LYS A 32 4.87 -1.22 -30.02
N VAL A 33 4.17 -0.34 -29.30
CA VAL A 33 3.31 0.74 -29.81
C VAL A 33 2.37 1.29 -28.71
N ALA A 34 2.25 2.63 -28.73
CA ALA A 34 1.20 3.50 -28.19
C ALA A 34 1.01 3.65 -26.66
N ALA A 35 1.58 4.72 -26.13
CA ALA A 35 0.82 5.81 -25.51
C ALA A 35 1.79 6.95 -25.17
N ASP A 36 2.24 7.69 -26.19
CA ASP A 36 2.97 8.94 -25.97
C ASP A 36 1.95 10.02 -25.59
N VAL A 37 1.39 9.91 -24.39
CA VAL A 37 0.71 11.04 -23.76
C VAL A 37 1.78 12.11 -23.61
N ASN A 38 1.66 13.19 -24.38
CA ASN A 38 2.61 14.29 -24.37
C ASN A 38 2.59 14.97 -22.99
N TRP A 39 3.35 14.40 -22.05
CA TRP A 39 3.34 14.73 -20.62
C TRP A 39 3.67 16.19 -20.36
N ARG A 40 4.41 16.83 -21.27
CA ARG A 40 4.70 18.28 -21.22
C ARG A 40 3.42 19.12 -21.26
N ARG A 41 2.36 18.64 -21.92
CA ARG A 41 1.05 19.32 -22.00
C ARG A 41 0.20 19.02 -20.76
N ALA A 42 0.22 17.78 -20.26
CA ALA A 42 -0.49 17.39 -19.03
C ALA A 42 0.08 18.06 -17.77
N ASN A 43 1.39 18.35 -17.73
CA ASN A 43 2.03 19.03 -16.60
C ASN A 43 1.57 20.50 -16.38
N LYS A 44 0.80 21.05 -17.33
CA LYS A 44 0.14 22.38 -17.21
C LYS A 44 -1.34 22.30 -16.82
N MET A 45 -1.92 21.10 -16.77
CA MET A 45 -3.34 20.90 -16.45
C MET A 45 -3.55 20.71 -14.95
N ARG A 46 -4.74 21.07 -14.45
CA ARG A 46 -5.12 20.77 -13.08
C ARG A 46 -5.36 19.26 -12.92
N LEU A 47 -5.11 18.71 -11.73
CA LEU A 47 -5.32 17.27 -11.47
C LEU A 47 -6.73 16.78 -11.79
N ARG A 48 -7.74 17.59 -11.46
CA ARG A 48 -9.14 17.29 -11.80
C ARG A 48 -9.35 17.15 -13.31
N GLU A 49 -8.66 17.93 -14.13
CA GLU A 49 -8.77 17.86 -15.60
C GLU A 49 -8.05 16.62 -16.15
N ILE A 50 -6.86 16.32 -15.63
CA ILE A 50 -6.09 15.10 -15.96
C ILE A 50 -6.96 13.88 -15.70
N THR A 51 -7.58 13.83 -14.52
CA THR A 51 -8.44 12.72 -14.11
C THR A 51 -9.73 12.65 -14.90
N LYS A 52 -10.43 13.79 -15.14
CA LYS A 52 -11.65 13.83 -15.96
C LYS A 52 -11.41 13.30 -17.37
N ARG A 53 -10.21 13.54 -17.92
CA ARG A 53 -9.78 13.04 -19.23
C ARG A 53 -9.13 11.65 -19.18
N LYS A 54 -9.03 11.04 -18.00
CA LYS A 54 -8.36 9.75 -17.75
C LYS A 54 -6.93 9.67 -18.31
N LEU A 55 -6.20 10.80 -18.35
CA LEU A 55 -4.83 10.85 -18.90
C LEU A 55 -3.81 10.08 -18.06
N HIS A 56 -4.19 9.69 -16.84
CA HIS A 56 -3.40 8.82 -15.97
C HIS A 56 -3.58 7.33 -16.26
N HIS A 57 -4.45 6.94 -17.19
CA HIS A 57 -4.55 5.56 -17.68
C HIS A 57 -3.63 5.40 -18.89
N GLY A 58 -2.58 4.59 -18.74
CA GLY A 58 -1.82 4.05 -19.86
C GLY A 58 -2.50 2.80 -20.42
N SER A 59 -1.91 2.20 -21.45
CA SER A 59 -2.44 0.98 -22.08
C SER A 59 -2.42 -0.23 -21.14
N ASP A 60 -1.42 -0.34 -20.27
CA ASP A 60 -1.20 -1.47 -19.36
C ASP A 60 -1.08 -1.07 -17.89
N ARG A 61 -0.95 0.24 -17.59
CA ARG A 61 -0.60 0.73 -16.26
C ARG A 61 -1.10 2.13 -15.98
N TYR A 62 -1.16 2.46 -14.69
CA TYR A 62 -1.33 3.85 -14.28
C TYR A 62 -0.06 4.66 -14.51
N LEU A 63 -0.25 5.85 -15.07
CA LEU A 63 0.79 6.84 -15.28
C LEU A 63 0.76 7.86 -14.13
N ASN A 64 1.95 8.19 -13.65
CA ASN A 64 2.13 9.20 -12.60
C ASN A 64 2.25 10.60 -13.24
N PRO A 65 1.27 11.51 -13.04
CA PRO A 65 1.29 12.82 -13.67
C PRO A 65 2.34 13.77 -13.11
N PHE A 66 2.88 13.47 -11.92
CA PHE A 66 3.89 14.28 -11.25
C PHE A 66 5.32 13.79 -11.53
N GLY A 67 5.45 12.63 -12.19
CA GLY A 67 6.70 11.90 -12.33
C GLY A 67 7.39 12.16 -13.67
N GLY A 68 8.20 13.22 -13.77
CA GLY A 68 9.14 13.41 -14.89
C GLY A 68 10.47 12.65 -14.75
N ARG A 69 10.65 11.89 -13.65
CA ARG A 69 11.94 11.28 -13.32
C ARG A 69 12.10 9.92 -14.00
N LYS A 70 13.24 9.73 -14.69
CA LYS A 70 13.69 8.42 -15.13
C LYS A 70 13.69 7.44 -13.95
N HIS A 71 13.16 6.22 -14.18
CA HIS A 71 13.22 5.13 -13.22
C HIS A 71 14.65 4.97 -12.67
N GLY A 72 14.79 4.75 -11.37
CA GLY A 72 16.11 4.52 -10.77
C GLY A 72 16.72 3.23 -11.29
N ASN A 73 18.00 3.25 -11.63
CA ASN A 73 18.74 2.03 -11.94
C ASN A 73 19.28 1.36 -10.67
N LEU A 74 19.64 0.08 -10.79
CA LEU A 74 20.22 -0.71 -9.68
C LEU A 74 21.45 -0.02 -9.09
N TRP A 75 22.27 0.61 -9.94
CA TRP A 75 23.43 1.40 -9.52
C TRP A 75 23.08 2.53 -8.55
N ARG A 76 21.97 3.23 -8.77
CA ARG A 76 21.50 4.28 -7.85
C ARG A 76 21.13 3.71 -6.48
N VAL A 77 20.48 2.54 -6.46
CA VAL A 77 20.15 1.83 -5.20
C VAL A 77 21.42 1.37 -4.49
N MET A 78 22.38 0.81 -5.23
CA MET A 78 23.67 0.38 -4.69
C MET A 78 24.47 1.53 -4.12
N ARG A 79 24.59 2.63 -4.87
CA ARG A 79 25.25 3.86 -4.44
C ARG A 79 24.57 4.40 -3.19
N TRP A 80 23.24 4.53 -3.20
CA TRP A 80 22.49 4.99 -2.03
C TRP A 80 22.77 4.08 -0.83
N LYS A 81 22.67 2.76 -0.95
CA LYS A 81 22.87 1.87 0.20
C LYS A 81 24.31 1.85 0.74
N ARG A 82 25.30 1.99 -0.14
CA ARG A 82 26.72 1.99 0.25
C ARG A 82 27.14 3.31 0.88
N PHE A 83 26.68 4.43 0.32
CA PHE A 83 27.17 5.76 0.68
C PHE A 83 26.18 6.59 1.52
N SER A 84 24.91 6.20 1.63
CA SER A 84 23.99 6.83 2.59
C SER A 84 24.28 6.32 3.99
N GLU A 85 24.48 7.25 4.91
CA GLU A 85 24.54 6.97 6.33
C GLU A 85 23.20 7.25 6.96
N ASN A 86 22.69 6.25 7.69
CA ASN A 86 21.53 6.44 8.52
C ASN A 86 22.00 7.00 9.87
N ARG A 87 21.93 8.33 10.01
CA ARG A 87 22.30 9.07 11.24
C ARG A 87 21.55 8.59 12.49
N PHE A 88 20.41 7.93 12.31
CA PHE A 88 19.58 7.43 13.40
C PHE A 88 19.87 5.98 13.80
N ARG A 89 20.75 5.28 13.06
CA ARG A 89 21.01 3.85 13.30
C ARG A 89 21.55 3.55 14.70
N GLN A 90 22.28 4.48 15.29
CA GLN A 90 22.80 4.37 16.65
C GLN A 90 21.70 4.35 17.72
N PHE A 91 20.52 4.90 17.43
CA PHE A 91 19.41 4.93 18.37
C PHE A 91 18.57 3.65 18.33
N TYR A 92 18.67 2.84 17.27
CA TYR A 92 17.85 1.64 17.08
C TYR A 92 17.94 0.61 18.22
N PRO A 93 19.10 0.36 18.85
CA PRO A 93 19.17 -0.55 20.00
C PRO A 93 18.39 -0.04 21.22
N ASN A 94 18.25 1.27 21.36
CA ASN A 94 17.61 1.92 22.51
C ASN A 94 16.12 2.21 22.27
N GLU A 95 15.62 1.95 21.06
CA GLU A 95 14.21 2.19 20.72
C GLU A 95 13.31 1.26 21.56
N PRO A 96 12.44 1.82 22.43
CA PRO A 96 11.58 1.02 23.27
C PRO A 96 10.52 0.31 22.44
N VAL A 97 10.16 -0.91 22.84
CA VAL A 97 8.96 -1.58 22.32
C VAL A 97 7.79 -1.10 23.15
N VAL A 98 6.81 -0.46 22.52
CA VAL A 98 5.61 0.07 23.17
C VAL A 98 4.40 -0.68 22.63
N PRO A 99 3.90 -1.71 23.34
CA PRO A 99 2.75 -2.46 22.88
C PRO A 99 1.50 -1.59 22.79
N VAL A 100 0.73 -1.74 21.72
CA VAL A 100 -0.53 -1.04 21.51
C VAL A 100 -1.60 -1.69 22.38
N LYS A 101 -2.11 -0.93 23.34
CA LYS A 101 -3.24 -1.31 24.21
C LYS A 101 -4.46 -0.51 23.80
N MET A 102 -5.62 -1.14 23.78
CA MET A 102 -6.89 -0.49 23.44
C MET A 102 -7.95 -0.83 24.47
N ASP A 103 -8.66 0.19 24.93
CA ASP A 103 -9.91 0.02 25.66
C ASP A 103 -11.07 0.05 24.65
N TRP A 104 -11.52 -1.14 24.25
CA TRP A 104 -12.62 -1.29 23.30
C TRP A 104 -13.95 -0.78 23.85
N ARG A 105 -14.10 -0.63 25.18
CA ARG A 105 -15.34 -0.13 25.79
C ARG A 105 -15.55 1.33 25.39
N LEU A 106 -14.52 2.16 25.54
CA LEU A 106 -14.57 3.58 25.17
C LEU A 106 -14.94 3.76 23.70
N LEU A 107 -14.35 2.94 22.81
CA LEU A 107 -14.65 3.01 21.38
C LEU A 107 -16.09 2.59 21.05
N LYS A 108 -16.63 1.59 21.77
CA LYS A 108 -18.00 1.10 21.58
C LYS A 108 -19.06 2.04 22.14
N GLU A 109 -18.80 2.63 23.31
CA GLU A 109 -19.70 3.56 23.99
C GLU A 109 -19.76 4.93 23.30
N TYR A 110 -18.69 5.33 22.58
CA TYR A 110 -18.63 6.60 21.89
C TYR A 110 -19.60 6.66 20.70
N LYS A 111 -20.52 7.63 20.72
CA LYS A 111 -21.58 7.80 19.71
C LYS A 111 -21.30 8.86 18.65
N GLY A 112 -20.23 9.63 18.78
CA GLY A 112 -19.85 10.68 17.83
C GLY A 112 -18.94 10.19 16.71
N LEU A 113 -18.33 11.16 16.01
CA LEU A 113 -17.23 10.93 15.08
C LEU A 113 -15.90 10.90 15.85
N GLY A 114 -15.11 9.85 15.67
CA GLY A 114 -13.85 9.65 16.37
C GLY A 114 -12.86 8.90 15.51
N ILE A 115 -11.57 9.22 15.67
CA ILE A 115 -10.48 8.59 14.93
C ILE A 115 -9.52 7.97 15.93
N THR A 116 -9.26 6.67 15.79
CA THR A 116 -8.29 5.94 16.58
C THR A 116 -7.14 5.52 15.68
N PHE A 117 -5.92 5.97 16.02
CA PHE A 117 -4.70 5.45 15.41
C PHE A 117 -4.27 4.18 16.13
N LEU A 118 -4.15 3.07 15.39
CA LEU A 118 -3.81 1.77 15.98
C LEU A 118 -2.31 1.48 15.86
N LYS A 119 -1.80 1.30 14.63
CA LYS A 119 -0.38 1.11 14.34
C LYS A 119 -0.09 1.33 12.86
N HIS A 120 1.12 1.76 12.54
CA HIS A 120 1.60 1.98 11.16
C HIS A 120 0.70 2.90 10.33
N ALA A 121 -0.21 2.34 9.53
CA ALA A 121 -1.19 3.05 8.71
C ALA A 121 -2.64 2.74 9.12
N THR A 122 -2.83 1.84 10.08
CA THR A 122 -4.15 1.38 10.50
C THR A 122 -4.84 2.44 11.33
N LEU A 123 -5.92 2.99 10.77
CA LEU A 123 -6.84 3.88 11.46
C LEU A 123 -8.20 3.22 11.60
N ILE A 124 -8.89 3.50 12.71
CA ILE A 124 -10.29 3.17 12.90
C ILE A 124 -11.06 4.48 13.00
N ILE A 125 -11.98 4.72 12.09
CA ILE A 125 -12.94 5.81 12.16
C ILE A 125 -14.23 5.24 12.73
N LYS A 126 -14.64 5.75 13.89
CA LYS A 126 -15.95 5.52 14.49
C LYS A 126 -16.86 6.66 14.06
N ASP A 127 -18.02 6.34 13.50
CA ASP A 127 -19.01 7.34 13.10
C ASP A 127 -20.42 6.79 13.40
N GLY A 128 -21.05 7.32 14.45
CA GLY A 128 -22.33 6.81 14.94
C GLY A 128 -22.18 5.41 15.52
N ASP A 129 -22.75 4.39 14.88
CA ASP A 129 -22.56 2.97 15.24
C ASP A 129 -21.62 2.23 14.26
N ASP A 130 -21.15 2.91 13.22
CA ASP A 130 -20.28 2.32 12.20
C ASP A 130 -18.81 2.36 12.60
N TYR A 131 -18.06 1.35 12.15
CA TYR A 131 -16.60 1.34 12.16
C TYR A 131 -16.08 1.26 10.72
N ILE A 132 -15.11 2.12 10.41
CA ILE A 132 -14.41 2.11 9.13
C ILE A 132 -12.93 1.93 9.43
N TYR A 133 -12.31 0.93 8.82
CA TYR A 133 -10.88 0.68 9.01
C TYR A 133 -10.15 1.13 7.76
N ILE A 134 -9.06 1.86 7.93
CA ILE A 134 -8.15 2.25 6.85
C ILE A 134 -6.90 1.39 6.98
N ASP A 135 -6.46 0.77 5.87
CA ASP A 135 -5.22 0.00 5.76
C ASP A 135 -4.95 -0.91 6.98
N PRO A 136 -5.81 -1.92 7.25
CA PRO A 136 -5.64 -2.79 8.40
C PRO A 136 -4.37 -3.64 8.27
N VAL A 137 -3.44 -3.46 9.22
CA VAL A 137 -2.14 -4.13 9.32
C VAL A 137 -1.87 -4.50 10.77
N PHE A 138 -2.24 -5.72 11.14
CA PHE A 138 -2.08 -6.28 12.47
C PHE A 138 -0.84 -7.16 12.58
N SER A 139 -0.45 -7.80 11.47
CA SER A 139 0.65 -8.76 11.43
C SER A 139 2.00 -8.11 11.11
N ASN A 140 3.10 -8.85 11.37
CA ASN A 140 4.44 -8.42 10.95
C ASN A 140 4.54 -8.43 9.43
N ILE A 141 4.72 -7.26 8.84
CA ILE A 141 4.78 -7.06 7.37
C ILE A 141 5.94 -7.85 6.75
N PHE A 142 7.10 -7.86 7.42
CA PHE A 142 8.28 -8.62 6.98
C PHE A 142 8.95 -9.32 8.16
N ARG A 143 9.29 -10.60 8.01
CA ARG A 143 9.93 -11.43 9.06
C ARG A 143 11.23 -10.84 9.62
N PHE A 144 11.91 -9.98 8.86
CA PHE A 144 13.20 -9.41 9.23
C PHE A 144 13.12 -7.98 9.77
N ILE A 145 11.90 -7.42 9.85
CA ILE A 145 11.65 -6.11 10.46
C ILE A 145 11.12 -6.38 11.88
N LYS A 146 11.79 -5.78 12.87
CA LYS A 146 11.33 -5.82 14.25
C LYS A 146 10.09 -4.95 14.38
N ASP A 147 9.02 -5.48 14.96
CA ASP A 147 7.85 -4.69 15.36
C ASP A 147 8.14 -4.01 16.71
N PHE A 148 8.08 -2.69 16.72
CA PHE A 148 8.25 -1.88 17.92
C PHE A 148 6.91 -1.53 18.59
N THR A 149 5.79 -1.83 17.93
CA THR A 149 4.43 -1.54 18.38
C THR A 149 3.56 -2.80 18.25
N PRO A 150 3.90 -3.91 18.94
CA PRO A 150 3.11 -5.12 18.88
C PRO A 150 1.71 -4.87 19.46
N LEU A 151 0.71 -5.56 18.93
CA LEU A 151 -0.65 -5.48 19.49
C LEU A 151 -0.71 -6.25 20.81
N HIS A 152 -1.32 -5.65 21.83
CA HIS A 152 -1.55 -6.24 23.15
C HIS A 152 -3.05 -6.45 23.39
N PHE A 153 -3.71 -7.07 22.41
CA PHE A 153 -5.11 -7.51 22.43
C PHE A 153 -5.30 -8.57 21.34
N ASP A 154 -6.32 -9.42 21.44
CA ASP A 154 -6.67 -10.36 20.38
C ASP A 154 -7.37 -9.59 19.24
N ILE A 155 -7.00 -9.87 17.99
CA ILE A 155 -7.64 -9.32 16.79
C ILE A 155 -9.15 -9.63 16.78
N LYS A 156 -9.59 -10.71 17.43
CA LYS A 156 -11.01 -11.04 17.59
C LYS A 156 -11.80 -10.03 18.44
N GLU A 157 -11.12 -9.21 19.24
CA GLU A 157 -11.76 -8.15 20.03
C GLU A 157 -12.16 -6.94 19.19
N LEU A 158 -11.62 -6.83 17.96
CA LEU A 158 -11.90 -5.73 17.05
C LEU A 158 -13.40 -5.64 16.72
N PRO A 159 -14.01 -4.45 16.85
CA PRO A 159 -15.35 -4.23 16.35
C PRO A 159 -15.45 -4.49 14.85
N SER A 160 -16.53 -5.16 14.43
CA SER A 160 -16.79 -5.47 13.03
C SER A 160 -16.87 -4.20 12.18
N PRO A 161 -16.04 -4.05 11.14
CA PRO A 161 -16.11 -2.93 10.22
C PRO A 161 -17.36 -2.98 9.36
N LYS A 162 -17.95 -1.82 9.11
CA LYS A 162 -18.86 -1.61 7.99
C LYS A 162 -18.08 -1.51 6.68
N HIS A 163 -16.95 -0.79 6.69
CA HIS A 163 -16.07 -0.65 5.52
C HIS A 163 -14.61 -0.89 5.89
N LEU A 164 -13.90 -1.53 4.96
CA LEU A 164 -12.45 -1.55 4.89
C LEU A 164 -12.03 -0.64 3.74
N LEU A 165 -11.24 0.38 4.02
CA LEU A 165 -10.66 1.27 3.02
C LEU A 165 -9.19 0.90 2.82
N ILE A 166 -8.81 0.67 1.56
CA ILE A 166 -7.42 0.46 1.18
C ILE A 166 -6.93 1.70 0.44
N THR A 167 -5.78 2.25 0.81
CA THR A 167 -5.19 3.40 0.13
C THR A 167 -4.36 3.01 -1.09
N HIS A 168 -3.55 1.95 -0.99
CA HIS A 168 -2.71 1.43 -2.07
C HIS A 168 -2.19 0.01 -1.79
N GLY A 169 -1.54 -0.59 -2.79
CA GLY A 169 -1.21 -2.01 -2.81
C GLY A 169 0.05 -2.44 -2.05
N HIS A 170 0.80 -1.57 -1.37
CA HIS A 170 2.02 -2.01 -0.69
C HIS A 170 1.72 -2.98 0.46
N TYR A 171 2.71 -3.82 0.82
CA TYR A 171 2.55 -4.85 1.85
C TYR A 171 2.22 -4.29 3.24
N ASP A 172 2.65 -3.06 3.48
CA ASP A 172 2.42 -2.32 4.71
C ASP A 172 1.13 -1.49 4.70
N HIS A 173 0.28 -1.62 3.67
CA HIS A 173 -1.04 -0.96 3.60
C HIS A 173 -2.17 -1.94 3.17
N LEU A 174 -1.85 -2.90 2.31
CA LEU A 174 -2.71 -4.01 1.93
C LEU A 174 -2.11 -5.31 2.50
N ASP A 175 -2.43 -5.64 3.76
CA ASP A 175 -1.98 -6.90 4.36
C ASP A 175 -3.06 -7.99 4.22
N LYS A 176 -2.80 -8.99 3.36
CA LYS A 176 -3.71 -10.12 3.14
C LYS A 176 -4.02 -10.88 4.44
N LYS A 177 -3.04 -11.00 5.35
CA LYS A 177 -3.24 -11.71 6.62
C LYS A 177 -4.18 -10.94 7.53
N SER A 178 -4.00 -9.64 7.64
CA SER A 178 -4.90 -8.78 8.42
C SER A 178 -6.32 -8.82 7.85
N LEU A 179 -6.46 -8.69 6.52
CA LEU A 179 -7.75 -8.76 5.85
C LEU A 179 -8.48 -10.09 6.07
N SER A 180 -7.76 -11.22 6.14
CA SER A 180 -8.39 -12.53 6.37
C SER A 180 -9.03 -12.72 7.74
N HIS A 181 -8.81 -11.82 8.70
CA HIS A 181 -9.49 -11.87 10.00
C HIS A 181 -10.91 -11.31 9.95
N PHE A 182 -11.26 -10.55 8.91
CA PHE A 182 -12.60 -9.97 8.77
C PHE A 182 -13.56 -10.93 8.07
N ASN A 183 -14.86 -10.64 8.21
CA ASN A 183 -15.90 -11.39 7.50
C ASN A 183 -15.72 -11.21 5.98
N LYS A 184 -15.85 -12.31 5.22
CA LYS A 184 -15.75 -12.29 3.76
C LYS A 184 -16.77 -11.39 3.07
N LYS A 185 -17.90 -11.10 3.75
CA LYS A 185 -18.96 -10.20 3.28
C LYS A 185 -18.72 -8.73 3.64
N THR A 186 -17.71 -8.41 4.45
CA THR A 186 -17.35 -7.03 4.79
C THR A 186 -17.06 -6.24 3.51
N HIS A 187 -17.63 -5.04 3.43
CA HIS A 187 -17.48 -4.19 2.26
C HIS A 187 -16.06 -3.62 2.18
N ILE A 188 -15.38 -3.80 1.04
CA ILE A 188 -14.07 -3.21 0.77
C ILE A 188 -14.18 -2.10 -0.26
N ILE A 189 -13.54 -0.97 0.01
CA ILE A 189 -13.36 0.12 -0.95
C ILE A 189 -11.87 0.28 -1.20
N SER A 190 -11.45 0.23 -2.46
CA SER A 190 -10.04 0.32 -2.84
C SER A 190 -9.83 1.09 -4.14
N PRO A 191 -8.59 1.49 -4.47
CA PRO A 191 -8.26 1.84 -5.84
C PRO A 191 -8.44 0.65 -6.78
N LEU A 192 -8.49 0.97 -8.07
CA LEU A 192 -8.47 0.00 -9.16
C LEU A 192 -7.21 -0.89 -9.14
N GLY A 193 -7.36 -2.16 -9.55
CA GLY A 193 -6.24 -3.06 -9.85
C GLY A 193 -5.93 -4.17 -8.82
N TYR A 194 -6.60 -4.20 -7.67
CA TYR A 194 -6.32 -5.20 -6.60
C TYR A 194 -7.32 -6.36 -6.55
N ASP A 195 -8.11 -6.54 -7.60
CA ASP A 195 -9.26 -7.43 -7.63
C ASP A 195 -8.90 -8.91 -7.42
N SER A 196 -7.77 -9.35 -8.00
CA SER A 196 -7.23 -10.70 -7.84
C SER A 196 -6.91 -11.03 -6.39
N ILE A 197 -6.44 -10.03 -5.61
CA ILE A 197 -6.10 -10.19 -4.20
C ILE A 197 -7.38 -10.44 -3.38
N PHE A 198 -8.39 -9.60 -3.54
CA PHE A 198 -9.64 -9.75 -2.80
C PHE A 198 -10.40 -11.02 -3.19
N LYS A 199 -10.38 -11.39 -4.47
CA LYS A 199 -10.88 -12.70 -4.95
C LYS A 199 -10.18 -13.85 -4.25
N GLY A 200 -8.85 -13.82 -4.14
CA GLY A 200 -8.08 -14.84 -3.43
C GLY A 200 -8.40 -14.94 -1.93
N LEU A 201 -8.93 -13.88 -1.32
CA LEU A 201 -9.42 -13.87 0.07
C LEU A 201 -10.91 -14.27 0.18
N GLY A 202 -11.59 -14.45 -0.94
CA GLY A 202 -13.05 -14.71 -0.99
C GLY A 202 -13.91 -13.49 -0.66
N MET A 203 -13.35 -12.27 -0.72
CA MET A 203 -14.05 -11.03 -0.40
C MET A 203 -14.67 -10.45 -1.67
N THR A 204 -15.98 -10.67 -1.83
CA THR A 204 -16.72 -10.36 -3.06
C THR A 204 -17.48 -9.04 -3.01
N ASN A 205 -17.81 -8.54 -1.81
CA ASN A 205 -18.48 -7.26 -1.61
C ASN A 205 -17.46 -6.12 -1.64
N ARG A 206 -17.29 -5.48 -2.80
CA ARG A 206 -16.25 -4.45 -2.98
C ARG A 206 -16.58 -3.44 -4.05
N ASP A 207 -16.19 -2.19 -3.81
CA ASP A 207 -16.20 -1.08 -4.75
C ASP A 207 -14.77 -0.65 -5.08
N GLN A 208 -14.47 -0.48 -6.37
CA GLN A 208 -13.20 0.09 -6.81
C GLN A 208 -13.41 1.52 -7.30
N LEU A 209 -12.58 2.42 -6.82
CA LEU A 209 -12.63 3.84 -7.18
C LEU A 209 -11.41 4.21 -8.02
N ASP A 210 -11.62 5.04 -9.04
CA ASP A 210 -10.57 5.82 -9.67
C ASP A 210 -10.39 7.16 -8.92
N ARG A 211 -9.35 7.92 -9.29
CA ARG A 211 -9.10 9.26 -8.78
C ARG A 211 -10.37 10.11 -8.95
N PHE A 212 -10.72 10.86 -7.91
CA PHE A 212 -11.93 11.69 -7.78
C PHE A 212 -13.28 10.97 -7.90
N ASP A 213 -13.31 9.64 -8.07
CA ASP A 213 -14.56 8.90 -7.93
C ASP A 213 -15.05 8.98 -6.49
N THR A 214 -16.37 9.11 -6.34
CA THR A 214 -17.05 9.21 -5.05
C THR A 214 -18.07 8.11 -4.96
N LEU A 215 -18.01 7.36 -3.87
CA LEU A 215 -19.03 6.40 -3.48
C LEU A 215 -19.89 7.03 -2.39
N THR A 216 -21.20 7.10 -2.63
CA THR A 216 -22.19 7.56 -1.64
C THR A 216 -22.88 6.37 -1.00
N GLN A 217 -22.87 6.30 0.33
CA GLN A 217 -23.59 5.28 1.10
C GLN A 217 -24.35 5.93 2.25
N GLY A 218 -25.68 5.99 2.11
CA GLY A 218 -26.53 6.74 3.04
C GLY A 218 -26.10 8.21 3.06
N ASN A 219 -25.80 8.73 4.26
CA ASN A 219 -25.39 10.12 4.46
C ASN A 219 -23.86 10.32 4.38
N ARG A 220 -23.10 9.31 3.92
CA ARG A 220 -21.64 9.37 3.86
C ARG A 220 -21.17 9.32 2.41
N GLU A 221 -20.19 10.16 2.10
CA GLU A 221 -19.46 10.15 0.83
C GLU A 221 -18.01 9.75 1.06
N ILE A 222 -17.51 8.86 0.21
CA ILE A 222 -16.13 8.38 0.24
C ILE A 222 -15.52 8.66 -1.12
N THR A 223 -14.61 9.65 -1.18
CA THR A 223 -13.93 10.06 -2.42
C THR A 223 -12.48 9.59 -2.42
N LEU A 224 -12.06 8.90 -3.49
CA LEU A 224 -10.66 8.53 -3.66
C LEU A 224 -9.87 9.72 -4.24
N LEU A 225 -9.01 10.35 -3.45
CA LEU A 225 -8.18 11.46 -3.93
C LEU A 225 -6.88 10.99 -4.59
N PRO A 226 -6.35 11.74 -5.58
CA PRO A 226 -5.05 11.42 -6.17
C PRO A 226 -3.92 11.53 -5.12
N CYS A 227 -3.04 10.53 -5.10
CA CYS A 227 -1.82 10.52 -4.29
C CYS A 227 -0.58 10.42 -5.18
N HIS A 228 0.49 11.12 -4.82
CA HIS A 228 1.79 10.96 -5.45
C HIS A 228 2.57 9.83 -4.76
N HIS A 229 2.30 8.61 -5.19
CA HIS A 229 2.95 7.41 -4.69
C HIS A 229 3.06 6.38 -5.81
N TRP A 230 3.89 5.37 -5.59
CA TRP A 230 3.92 4.18 -6.45
C TRP A 230 3.13 3.06 -5.76
N THR A 231 2.70 2.09 -6.56
CA THR A 231 2.16 0.82 -6.07
C THR A 231 2.84 -0.29 -6.87
N MET A 232 3.11 -1.42 -6.23
CA MET A 232 3.69 -2.58 -6.91
C MET A 232 3.12 -3.83 -6.27
N ARG A 233 2.06 -4.36 -6.88
CA ARG A 233 1.46 -5.65 -6.48
C ARG A 233 0.58 -6.29 -7.54
N ASN A 234 0.81 -5.93 -8.80
CA ASN A 234 0.09 -6.44 -9.97
C ASN A 234 0.96 -7.47 -10.68
#